data_AF-A0A1B4Y4B1-F1
#
_entry.id   AF-A0A1B4Y4B1-F1
#
_cell.length_a   1.000
_cell.length_b   1.000
_cell.length_c   1.000
_cell.angle_alpha   90.00
_cell.angle_beta   90.00
_cell.angle_gamma   90.00
#
_symmetry.space_group_name_H-M   'P 1'
#
loop_
_entity.id
_entity.type
_entity.pdbx_description
1 polymer ?
#
loop_
_entity_poly.entity_id
_entity_poly.type
_entity_poly.pdbx_seq_one_letter_code
_entity_poly.pdbx_strand_id
1 'polypeptide(L)'
;MGLLSRFRKRAPVSIYDKIGGYEAIEAVVEDFYVRVLADDQLGGFFTGTNMNRLKDKQAEFFVAALGGPEPYTGAPMKQVHQGRRNHHGALQLGSRASGRLTDRSRGPF
;
A
#
# COMPACT_ATOMS: atom_id res chain seq x y z
N MET A 1 -33.81 21.17 -30.75
CA MET A 1 -34.11 21.00 -29.32
C MET A 1 -33.01 20.21 -28.68
N GLY A 2 -32.05 20.88 -28.06
CA GLY A 2 -31.02 20.25 -27.24
C GLY A 2 -31.46 20.26 -25.79
N LEU A 3 -31.33 19.12 -25.10
CA LEU A 3 -31.02 19.11 -23.68
C LEU A 3 -30.35 17.79 -23.32
N LEU A 4 -29.05 17.74 -23.59
CA LEU A 4 -28.13 16.86 -22.89
C LEU A 4 -28.14 17.27 -21.41
N SER A 5 -28.79 16.48 -20.56
CA SER A 5 -28.46 16.49 -19.14
C SER A 5 -28.32 15.06 -18.64
N ARG A 6 -27.21 14.43 -19.05
CA ARG A 6 -26.65 13.32 -18.29
C ARG A 6 -26.03 13.96 -17.04
N PHE A 7 -26.80 14.06 -15.98
CA PHE A 7 -26.25 14.30 -14.65
C PHE A 7 -25.25 13.17 -14.36
N ARG A 8 -23.95 13.41 -14.63
CA ARG A 8 -22.89 12.58 -14.06
C ARG A 8 -22.99 12.81 -12.56
N LYS A 9 -23.57 11.85 -11.82
CA LYS A 9 -23.35 11.77 -10.37
C LYS A 9 -21.83 11.80 -10.18
N ARG A 10 -21.31 12.89 -9.63
CA ARG A 10 -19.89 12.97 -9.26
C ARG A 10 -19.70 11.91 -8.19
N ALA A 11 -19.03 10.82 -8.53
CA ALA A 11 -18.69 9.79 -7.56
C ALA A 11 -17.93 10.47 -6.41
N PRO A 12 -18.17 10.05 -5.15
CA PRO A 12 -17.42 10.61 -4.02
C PRO A 12 -15.92 10.46 -4.28
N VAL A 13 -15.16 11.52 -3.97
CA VAL A 13 -13.70 11.54 -4.11
C VAL A 13 -13.12 10.40 -3.27
N SER A 14 -12.37 9.51 -3.91
CA SER A 14 -11.80 8.31 -3.28
C SER A 14 -10.72 8.67 -2.25
N ILE A 15 -10.32 7.72 -1.40
CA ILE A 15 -9.16 7.94 -0.51
C ILE A 15 -7.90 8.05 -1.38
N TYR A 16 -7.78 7.23 -2.42
CA TYR A 16 -6.73 7.30 -3.45
C TYR A 16 -6.53 8.73 -3.97
N ASP A 17 -7.61 9.42 -4.38
CA ASP A 17 -7.53 10.80 -4.87
C ASP A 17 -7.08 11.77 -3.77
N LYS A 18 -7.56 11.58 -2.53
CA LYS A 18 -7.24 12.46 -1.40
C LYS A 18 -5.78 12.38 -0.97
N ILE A 19 -5.14 11.24 -1.14
CA ILE A 19 -3.74 11.03 -0.72
C ILE A 19 -2.72 11.38 -1.81
N GLY A 20 -3.17 11.75 -3.02
CA GLY A 20 -2.28 12.12 -4.14
C GLY A 20 -2.10 11.03 -5.19
N GLY A 21 -2.96 10.01 -5.20
CA GLY A 21 -2.98 8.99 -6.25
C GLY A 21 -1.78 8.04 -6.24
N TYR A 22 -1.45 7.51 -7.42
CA TYR A 22 -0.47 6.43 -7.59
C TYR A 22 0.94 6.82 -7.12
N GLU A 23 1.42 8.01 -7.48
CA GLU A 23 2.76 8.49 -7.10
C GLU A 23 2.94 8.52 -5.58
N ALA A 24 1.92 8.96 -4.84
CA ALA A 24 1.95 8.95 -3.38
C ALA A 24 1.96 7.53 -2.81
N ILE A 25 1.21 6.60 -3.41
CA ILE A 25 1.21 5.19 -3.02
C ILE A 25 2.57 4.55 -3.27
N GLU A 26 3.16 4.76 -4.45
CA GLU A 26 4.47 4.23 -4.82
C GLU A 26 5.54 4.70 -3.82
N ALA A 27 5.58 6.01 -3.51
CA ALA A 27 6.51 6.56 -2.53
C ALA A 27 6.34 5.94 -1.12
N VAL A 28 5.09 5.72 -0.68
CA VAL A 28 4.80 5.06 0.60
C VAL A 28 5.23 3.59 0.59
N VAL A 29 5.00 2.86 -0.50
CA VAL A 29 5.39 1.45 -0.64
C VAL A 29 6.91 1.31 -0.62
N GLU A 30 7.62 2.21 -1.29
CA GLU A 30 9.08 2.27 -1.28
C GLU A 30 9.63 2.46 0.14
N ASP A 31 9.19 3.51 0.85
CA ASP A 31 9.62 3.77 2.24
C ASP A 31 9.20 2.64 3.20
N PHE A 32 8.02 2.06 3.01
CA PHE A 32 7.56 0.91 3.79
C PHE A 32 8.54 -0.26 3.70
N TYR A 33 8.94 -0.66 2.49
CA TYR A 33 9.84 -1.80 2.33
C TYR A 33 11.28 -1.50 2.73
N VAL A 34 11.75 -0.25 2.63
CA VAL A 34 13.03 0.15 3.24
C VAL A 34 13.03 -0.18 4.74
N ARG A 35 11.92 0.14 5.44
CA ARG A 35 11.79 -0.10 6.88
C ARG A 35 11.59 -1.57 7.22
N VAL A 36 10.76 -2.29 6.46
CA VAL A 36 10.50 -3.72 6.67
C VAL A 36 11.76 -4.57 6.47
N LEU A 37 12.56 -4.26 5.45
CA LEU A 37 13.79 -5.01 5.17
C LEU A 37 14.89 -4.71 6.18
N ALA A 38 14.88 -3.53 6.81
CA ALA A 38 15.82 -3.16 7.87
C ALA A 38 15.40 -3.66 9.27
N ASP A 39 14.23 -4.29 9.41
CA ASP A 39 13.75 -4.81 10.68
C ASP A 39 14.21 -6.27 10.87
N ASP A 40 14.95 -6.54 11.94
CA ASP A 40 15.53 -7.86 12.23
C ASP A 40 14.49 -8.98 12.40
N GLN A 41 13.25 -8.64 12.73
CA GLN A 41 12.16 -9.61 12.88
C GLN A 41 11.41 -9.85 11.57
N LEU A 42 11.54 -8.96 10.58
CA LEU A 42 10.77 -9.00 9.33
C LEU A 42 11.60 -9.26 8.08
N GLY A 43 12.82 -8.71 8.00
CA GLY A 43 13.63 -8.75 6.78
C GLY A 43 13.88 -10.18 6.28
N GLY A 44 14.08 -11.12 7.21
CA GLY A 44 14.29 -12.54 6.91
C GLY A 44 13.19 -13.18 6.07
N PHE A 45 11.92 -12.77 6.23
CA PHE A 45 10.79 -13.30 5.45
C PHE A 45 10.86 -12.99 3.95
N PHE A 46 11.62 -11.97 3.58
CA PHE A 46 11.72 -11.51 2.19
C PHE A 46 12.99 -12.01 1.49
N THR A 47 13.79 -12.85 2.16
CA THR A 47 14.96 -13.49 1.55
C THR A 47 14.57 -14.27 0.29
N GLY A 48 15.25 -14.00 -0.82
CA GLY A 48 14.95 -14.62 -2.12
C GLY A 48 13.68 -14.10 -2.82
N THR A 49 13.00 -13.09 -2.26
CA THR A 49 11.84 -12.47 -2.90
C THR A 49 12.29 -11.46 -3.95
N ASN A 50 11.64 -11.46 -5.11
CA ASN A 50 11.78 -10.36 -6.07
C ASN A 50 11.07 -9.12 -5.51
N MET A 51 11.83 -8.21 -4.91
CA MET A 51 11.28 -7.04 -4.23
C MET A 51 10.58 -6.07 -5.16
N ASN A 52 11.07 -5.86 -6.38
CA ASN A 52 10.43 -4.95 -7.33
C ASN A 52 9.02 -5.45 -7.65
N ARG A 53 8.90 -6.73 -8.01
CA ARG A 53 7.59 -7.36 -8.28
C ARG A 53 6.67 -7.31 -7.05
N LEU A 54 7.21 -7.48 -5.85
CA LEU A 54 6.41 -7.41 -4.63
C LEU A 54 5.89 -5.98 -4.39
N LYS A 55 6.73 -4.96 -4.55
CA LYS A 55 6.35 -3.55 -4.41
C LYS A 55 5.28 -3.16 -5.42
N ASP A 56 5.44 -3.57 -6.68
CA ASP A 56 4.42 -3.34 -7.73
C ASP A 56 3.07 -3.92 -7.31
N LYS A 57 3.05 -5.16 -6.81
CA LYS A 57 1.82 -5.81 -6.34
C LYS A 57 1.24 -5.19 -5.08
N GLN A 58 2.09 -4.69 -4.18
CA GLN A 58 1.64 -3.97 -2.99
C GLN A 58 1.01 -2.61 -3.36
N ALA A 59 1.59 -1.90 -4.34
CA ALA A 59 1.05 -0.67 -4.88
C ALA A 59 -0.30 -0.91 -5.56
N GLU A 60 -0.41 -1.89 -6.47
CA GLU A 60 -1.68 -2.30 -7.09
C GLU A 60 -2.75 -2.63 -6.04
N PHE A 61 -2.36 -3.37 -4.99
CA PHE A 61 -3.28 -3.71 -3.90
C PHE A 61 -3.80 -2.47 -3.18
N PHE A 62 -2.93 -1.49 -2.87
CA PHE A 62 -3.36 -0.23 -2.24
C PHE A 62 -4.19 0.66 -3.16
N VAL A 63 -3.86 0.73 -4.45
CA VAL A 63 -4.69 1.44 -5.44
C VAL A 63 -6.11 0.89 -5.40
N ALA A 64 -6.28 -0.42 -5.54
CA ALA A 64 -7.59 -1.06 -5.52
C ALA A 64 -8.30 -0.88 -4.16
N ALA A 65 -7.58 -1.06 -3.05
CA ALA A 65 -8.16 -0.97 -1.71
C ALA A 65 -8.61 0.46 -1.33
N LEU A 66 -7.95 1.49 -1.86
CA LEU A 66 -8.24 2.89 -1.55
C LEU A 66 -9.22 3.56 -2.54
N GLY A 67 -9.78 2.77 -3.46
CA GLY A 67 -10.77 3.21 -4.43
C GLY A 67 -10.18 3.85 -5.68
N GLY A 68 -8.92 3.56 -6.00
CA GLY A 68 -8.28 3.93 -7.24
C GLY A 68 -8.85 3.18 -8.46
N PRO A 69 -8.46 3.59 -9.67
CA PRO A 69 -9.11 3.12 -10.90
C PRO A 69 -8.69 1.70 -11.31
N GLU A 70 -7.50 1.25 -10.90
CA GLU A 70 -6.92 -0.02 -11.34
C GLU A 70 -7.23 -1.16 -10.35
N PRO A 71 -7.58 -2.36 -10.84
CA PRO A 71 -7.79 -3.53 -10.00
C PRO A 71 -6.47 -4.15 -9.54
N TYR A 72 -6.50 -4.83 -8.39
CA TYR A 72 -5.40 -5.70 -7.96
C TYR A 72 -5.38 -6.98 -8.80
N THR A 73 -4.22 -7.31 -9.38
CA THR A 73 -4.08 -8.47 -10.28
C THR A 73 -3.27 -9.64 -9.69
N GLY A 74 -2.81 -9.50 -8.44
CA GLY A 74 -2.04 -10.54 -7.79
C GLY A 74 -2.90 -11.66 -7.19
N ALA A 75 -2.24 -12.67 -6.63
CA ALA A 75 -2.93 -13.78 -5.98
C ALA A 75 -3.64 -13.33 -4.70
N PRO A 76 -4.71 -14.04 -4.27
CA PRO A 76 -5.47 -13.70 -3.07
C PRO A 76 -4.58 -13.61 -1.82
N MET A 77 -4.86 -12.65 -0.93
CA MET A 77 -4.07 -12.42 0.29
C MET A 77 -3.93 -13.66 1.17
N LYS A 78 -5.00 -14.47 1.29
CA LYS A 78 -4.95 -15.73 2.04
C LYS A 78 -3.93 -16.71 1.46
N GLN A 79 -3.84 -16.81 0.14
CA GLN A 79 -2.96 -17.73 -0.56
C GLN A 79 -1.51 -17.28 -0.46
N VAL A 80 -1.21 -16.01 -0.71
CA VAL A 80 0.17 -15.50 -0.68
C VAL A 80 0.79 -15.50 0.73
N HIS A 81 -0.05 -15.48 1.77
CA HIS A 81 0.37 -15.58 3.17
C HIS A 81 0.20 -16.99 3.77
N GLN A 82 -0.27 -17.97 3.00
CA GLN A 82 -0.48 -19.33 3.48
C GLN A 82 0.85 -19.97 3.89
N GLY A 83 0.87 -20.65 5.04
CA GLY A 83 2.08 -21.31 5.55
C GLY A 83 3.15 -20.37 6.12
N ARG A 84 2.96 -19.04 6.04
CA ARG A 84 3.89 -18.03 6.58
C ARG A 84 3.61 -17.66 8.05
N ARG A 85 2.88 -18.50 8.80
CA ARG A 85 2.40 -18.23 10.17
C ARG A 85 3.36 -18.66 11.30
N ASN A 86 4.56 -19.15 10.97
CA ASN A 86 5.41 -19.84 11.96
C ASN A 86 6.46 -18.97 12.67
N HIS A 87 6.45 -17.66 12.45
CA HIS A 87 7.21 -16.71 13.28
C HIS A 87 6.27 -15.58 13.71
N HIS A 88 6.09 -15.45 15.02
CA HIS A 88 5.21 -14.48 15.68
C HIS A 88 5.38 -13.06 15.08
N GLY A 89 4.31 -12.47 14.53
CA GLY A 89 4.20 -11.00 14.41
C GLY A 89 3.83 -10.38 13.06
N ALA A 90 3.71 -11.13 11.96
CA ALA A 90 3.62 -10.54 10.61
C ALA A 90 2.41 -9.60 10.35
N LEU A 91 1.29 -9.73 11.08
CA LEU A 91 0.12 -8.84 10.92
C LEU A 91 0.04 -7.72 11.98
N GLN A 92 0.85 -7.74 13.03
CA GLN A 92 0.86 -6.72 14.10
C GLN A 92 1.95 -5.65 13.89
N LEU A 93 2.79 -5.76 12.85
CA LEU A 93 3.94 -4.88 12.61
C LEU A 93 3.68 -3.73 11.62
N GLY A 94 2.51 -3.66 10.98
CA GLY A 94 2.12 -2.48 10.20
C GLY A 94 1.96 -1.21 11.05
N SER A 95 1.56 -1.37 12.31
CA SER A 95 1.38 -0.26 13.26
C SER A 95 2.70 0.33 13.79
N ARG A 96 3.82 -0.40 13.73
CA ARG A 96 5.14 0.13 14.12
C ARG A 96 5.81 0.93 13.00
N ALA A 97 5.61 0.56 11.73
CA ALA A 97 6.08 1.34 10.60
C ALA A 97 5.26 2.65 10.41
N SER A 98 3.96 2.59 10.65
CA SER A 98 3.06 3.75 10.57
C SER A 98 3.31 4.80 11.66
N GLY A 99 3.74 4.37 12.86
CA GLY A 99 4.10 5.29 13.96
C GLY A 99 5.26 6.25 13.66
N ARG A 100 6.07 5.98 12.63
CA ARG A 100 7.14 6.88 12.15
C ARG A 100 6.78 7.65 10.86
N LEU A 101 5.59 7.47 10.30
CA LEU A 101 5.12 8.31 9.18
C LEU A 101 4.61 9.68 9.70
N THR A 102 4.23 9.76 10.97
CA THR A 102 3.80 11.02 11.63
C THR A 102 4.94 11.81 12.28
N ASP A 103 6.14 11.23 12.39
CA ASP A 103 7.29 11.83 13.08
C ASP A 103 8.10 12.83 12.21
N ARG A 104 7.76 12.99 10.92
CA ARG A 104 8.38 14.01 10.05
C ARG A 104 7.75 15.41 10.20
N SER A 105 6.87 15.61 11.18
CA SER A 105 6.31 16.93 11.51
C SER A 105 7.26 17.81 12.34
N ARG A 106 8.48 17.34 12.65
CA ARG A 106 9.55 18.15 13.20
C ARG A 106 10.86 17.89 12.45
N GLY A 107 11.06 18.65 11.37
CA GLY A 107 12.42 18.93 10.91
C GLY A 107 13.08 19.97 11.84
N PRO A 108 14.41 20.08 11.89
CA PRO A 108 15.07 21.24 12.43
C PRO A 108 15.17 22.30 11.33
N PHE A 109 14.09 23.05 11.09
CA PHE A 109 14.01 24.44 10.62
C PHE A 109 12.55 24.88 10.69
#